data_AF-A0A3B9P331-F1
#
_entry.id   AF-A0A3B9P331-F1
#
_cell.length_a   1.000
_cell.length_b   1.000
_cell.length_c   1.000
_cell.angle_alpha   90.00
_cell.angle_beta   90.00
_cell.angle_gamma   90.00
#
_symmetry.space_group_name_H-M   'P 1'
#
loop_
_entity.id
_entity.type
_entity.pdbx_description
1 polymer ?
#
loop_
_entity_poly.entity_id
_entity_poly.type
_entity_poly.pdbx_seq_one_letter_code
_entity_poly.pdbx_strand_id
1 'polypeptide(L)'
;QWVGITAIPGALVVNVGDMLERLTNGCLKSTTHRVVNPPKEQWGSPRFSIPFFLHPVGKMPLNALAQCISDARPKAFDDITAGEYLDERLVEIGLKKN
;
A
#
# COMPACT_ATOMS: atom_id res chain seq x y z
N GLN A 1 13.98 11.14 -3.65
CA GLN A 1 14.60 10.69 -4.92
C GLN A 1 13.84 9.46 -5.42
N TRP A 2 13.74 9.24 -6.74
CA TRP A 2 13.13 8.03 -7.29
C TRP A 2 14.19 6.95 -7.46
N VAL A 3 13.92 5.74 -6.99
CA VAL A 3 14.83 4.60 -7.09
C VAL A 3 14.20 3.55 -8.01
N GLY A 4 14.93 3.11 -9.01
CA GLY A 4 14.49 2.05 -9.92
C GLY A 4 14.56 0.67 -9.26
N ILE A 5 13.55 -0.16 -9.52
CA ILE A 5 13.51 -1.56 -9.07
C ILE A 5 13.49 -2.46 -10.31
N THR A 6 14.46 -3.38 -10.41
CA THR A 6 14.49 -4.40 -11.44
C THR A 6 14.05 -5.73 -10.83
N ALA A 7 12.90 -6.25 -11.27
CA ALA A 7 12.44 -7.56 -10.86
C ALA A 7 13.34 -8.65 -11.48
N ILE A 8 13.81 -9.58 -10.66
CA ILE A 8 14.57 -10.75 -11.10
C ILE A 8 13.57 -11.76 -11.71
N PRO A 9 13.89 -12.45 -12.83
CA PRO A 9 13.03 -13.51 -13.35
C PRO A 9 12.63 -14.52 -12.27
N GLY A 10 11.32 -14.81 -12.17
CA GLY A 10 10.77 -15.69 -11.14
C GLY A 10 10.55 -15.06 -9.76
N ALA A 11 10.93 -13.80 -9.55
CA ALA A 11 10.70 -13.08 -8.30
C ALA A 11 9.35 -12.34 -8.29
N LEU A 12 8.84 -12.10 -7.08
CA LEU A 12 7.70 -11.21 -6.83
C LEU A 12 8.19 -9.89 -6.24
N VAL A 13 7.68 -8.79 -6.76
CA VAL A 13 7.81 -7.48 -6.12
C VAL A 13 6.66 -7.34 -5.14
N VAL A 14 6.98 -7.14 -3.85
CA VAL A 14 6.00 -6.98 -2.78
C VAL A 14 6.22 -5.63 -2.11
N ASN A 15 5.16 -4.86 -1.95
CA ASN A 15 5.16 -3.60 -1.21
C ASN A 15 4.19 -3.64 -0.03
N VAL A 16 4.43 -2.74 0.92
CA VAL A 16 3.50 -2.44 2.02
C VAL A 16 2.43 -1.51 1.46
N GLY A 17 1.17 -1.77 1.82
CA GLY A 17 0.04 -0.88 1.54
C GLY A 17 -0.42 -0.12 2.79
N ASP A 18 -1.27 0.88 2.60
CA ASP A 18 -1.69 1.83 3.65
C ASP A 18 -2.31 1.13 4.88
N MET A 19 -3.07 0.05 4.68
CA MET A 19 -3.64 -0.73 5.79
C MET A 19 -2.56 -1.33 6.71
N LEU A 20 -1.48 -1.85 6.14
CA LEU A 20 -0.40 -2.45 6.92
C LEU A 20 0.49 -1.37 7.57
N GLU A 21 0.66 -0.22 6.92
CA GLU A 21 1.29 0.95 7.53
C GLU A 21 0.50 1.40 8.77
N ARG A 22 -0.83 1.54 8.66
CA ARG A 22 -1.71 1.90 9.78
C ARG A 22 -1.62 0.89 10.92
N LEU A 23 -1.79 -0.40 10.60
CA LEU A 23 -1.73 -1.49 11.57
C LEU A 23 -0.41 -1.51 12.35
N THR A 24 0.70 -1.20 11.69
CA THR A 24 2.04 -1.19 12.29
C THR A 24 2.46 0.18 12.83
N ASN A 25 1.53 1.14 12.96
CA ASN A 25 1.80 2.50 13.43
C ASN A 25 2.97 3.15 12.68
N GLY A 26 3.11 2.86 11.39
CA GLY A 26 4.21 3.34 10.55
C GLY A 26 5.57 2.69 10.79
N CYS A 27 5.67 1.53 11.45
CA CYS A 27 6.89 0.72 11.45
C CYS A 27 7.22 0.19 10.07
N LEU A 28 6.20 -0.28 9.35
CA LEU A 28 6.27 -0.57 7.92
C LEU A 28 5.69 0.62 7.15
N LYS A 29 6.32 1.00 6.03
CA LYS A 29 5.98 2.23 5.30
C LYS A 29 5.29 1.92 3.97
N SER A 30 4.15 2.56 3.74
CA SER A 30 3.49 2.56 2.44
C SER A 30 4.19 3.57 1.53
N THR A 31 4.93 3.06 0.53
CA THR A 31 5.79 3.91 -0.31
C THR A 31 5.12 4.28 -1.62
N THR A 32 5.22 5.55 -2.01
CA THR A 32 4.83 6.00 -3.35
C THR A 32 5.68 5.31 -4.42
N HIS A 33 5.01 4.75 -5.42
CA HIS A 33 5.65 4.10 -6.57
C HIS A 33 4.96 4.51 -7.86
N ARG A 34 5.68 4.40 -8.98
CA ARG A 34 5.15 4.70 -10.32
C ARG A 34 5.84 3.83 -11.36
N VAL A 35 5.15 3.58 -12.47
CA VAL A 35 5.75 3.02 -13.68
C VAL A 35 5.99 4.17 -14.65
N VAL A 36 7.19 4.26 -15.21
CA VAL A 36 7.55 5.27 -16.21
C VAL A 36 7.68 4.62 -17.58
N ASN A 37 7.59 5.43 -18.64
CA ASN A 37 7.83 4.94 -19.99
C ASN A 37 9.24 4.32 -20.09
N PRO A 38 9.38 3.18 -20.80
CA PRO A 38 10.70 2.61 -21.04
C PRO A 38 11.51 3.52 -21.98
N PRO A 39 12.80 3.23 -22.22
CA PRO A 39 13.59 3.89 -23.27
C PRO A 39 12.84 3.89 -24.62
N LYS A 40 13.03 4.94 -25.42
CA LYS A 40 12.25 5.18 -26.66
C LYS A 40 12.29 4.00 -27.62
N GLU A 41 13.42 3.29 -27.64
CA GLU A 41 13.68 2.12 -28.47
C GLU A 41 12.72 0.96 -28.17
N GLN A 42 12.11 0.95 -26.98
CA GLN A 42 11.21 -0.11 -26.51
C GLN A 42 9.73 0.30 -26.54
N TRP A 43 9.37 1.49 -27.03
CA TRP A 43 7.98 1.98 -27.00
C TRP A 43 7.01 1.15 -27.84
N GLY A 44 7.50 0.35 -28.78
CA GLY A 44 6.70 -0.59 -29.57
C GLY A 44 6.45 -1.95 -28.91
N SER A 45 7.03 -2.22 -27.74
CA SER A 45 6.91 -3.50 -27.05
C SER A 45 5.86 -3.46 -25.93
N PRO A 46 4.92 -4.42 -25.87
CA PRO A 46 3.94 -4.45 -24.80
C PRO A 46 4.59 -4.82 -23.46
N ARG A 47 4.12 -4.21 -22.38
CA ARG A 47 4.48 -4.57 -21.00
C ARG A 47 3.25 -5.09 -20.27
N PHE A 48 3.32 -6.32 -19.78
CA PHE A 48 2.27 -6.93 -18.96
C PHE A 48 2.64 -6.86 -17.48
N SER A 49 1.64 -6.73 -16.61
CA SER A 49 1.77 -6.73 -15.16
C SER A 49 0.51 -7.34 -14.54
N ILE A 50 0.67 -8.16 -13.51
CA ILE A 50 -0.43 -8.81 -12.82
C ILE A 50 -0.32 -8.43 -11.34
N PRO A 51 -0.87 -7.27 -10.92
CA PRO A 51 -0.88 -6.90 -9.51
C PRO A 51 -1.93 -7.74 -8.75
N PHE A 52 -1.56 -8.20 -7.56
CA PHE A 52 -2.48 -8.84 -6.63
C PHE A 52 -2.57 -8.01 -5.35
N PHE A 53 -3.76 -7.51 -5.02
CA PHE A 53 -4.00 -6.67 -3.85
C PHE A 53 -4.59 -7.52 -2.71
N LEU A 54 -3.76 -7.85 -1.72
CA LEU A 54 -4.18 -8.56 -0.53
C LEU A 54 -4.81 -7.59 0.47
N HIS A 55 -6.03 -7.89 0.92
CA HIS A 55 -6.75 -7.11 1.91
C HIS A 55 -7.07 -7.96 3.14
N PRO A 56 -7.08 -7.37 4.36
CA PRO A 56 -7.71 -8.00 5.51
C PRO A 56 -9.21 -8.20 5.30
N VAL A 57 -9.80 -9.12 6.07
CA VAL A 57 -11.25 -9.27 6.11
C VAL A 57 -11.86 -7.95 6.63
N GLY A 58 -12.90 -7.43 5.98
CA GLY A 58 -13.42 -6.08 6.28
C GLY A 58 -13.78 -5.83 7.75
N LYS A 59 -14.28 -6.84 8.47
CA LYS A 59 -14.61 -6.74 9.91
C LYS A 59 -13.40 -6.76 10.86
N MET A 60 -12.18 -6.97 10.34
CA MET A 60 -10.97 -6.98 11.16
C MET A 60 -10.73 -5.57 11.74
N PRO A 61 -10.47 -5.45 13.07
CA PRO A 61 -9.95 -4.21 13.63
C PRO A 61 -8.59 -3.87 13.03
N LEU A 62 -8.46 -2.69 12.44
CA LEU A 62 -7.23 -2.13 11.87
C LEU A 62 -6.55 -1.16 12.85
N ASN A 63 -6.68 -1.47 14.13
CA ASN A 63 -6.13 -0.68 15.23
C ASN A 63 -4.62 -0.85 15.28
N ALA A 64 -3.87 0.20 15.63
CA ALA A 64 -2.42 0.11 15.78
C ALA A 64 -2.04 -1.00 16.77
N LEU A 65 -1.14 -1.89 16.35
CA LEU A 65 -0.64 -2.97 17.19
C LEU A 65 0.06 -2.41 18.42
N ALA A 66 -0.22 -2.98 19.61
CA ALA A 66 0.31 -2.48 20.88
C ALA A 66 1.84 -2.42 20.89
N GLN A 67 2.52 -3.41 20.29
CA GLN A 67 3.97 -3.46 20.15
C GLN A 67 4.57 -2.42 19.19
N CYS A 68 3.73 -1.73 18.41
CA CYS A 68 4.14 -0.64 17.53
C CYS A 68 3.86 0.75 18.14
N ILE A 69 3.40 0.80 19.39
CA ILE A 69 3.15 2.02 20.14
C ILE A 69 4.20 2.14 21.24
N SER A 70 4.81 3.31 21.36
CA SER A 70 5.77 3.65 22.42
C SER A 70 5.80 5.15 22.68
N ASP A 71 6.51 5.60 23.72
CA ASP A 71 6.66 7.04 23.98
C ASP A 71 7.30 7.80 22.81
N ALA A 72 8.22 7.15 22.09
CA ALA A 72 8.87 7.69 20.91
C ALA A 72 8.01 7.59 19.63
N ARG A 73 6.94 6.78 19.67
CA ARG A 73 6.01 6.56 18.56
C ARG A 73 4.60 6.37 19.12
N PRO A 74 3.95 7.46 19.56
CA PRO A 74 2.59 7.38 20.06
C PRO A 74 1.64 6.88 18.97
N LYS A 75 0.46 6.45 19.38
CA LYS A 75 -0.60 5.99 18.46
C LYS A 75 -0.93 7.12 17.48
N ALA A 76 -0.67 6.91 16.19
CA ALA A 76 -0.83 7.93 15.16
C ALA A 76 -2.20 7.91 14.47
N PHE A 77 -2.96 6.83 14.64
CA PHE A 77 -4.21 6.60 13.93
C PHE A 77 -5.31 6.17 14.90
N ASP A 78 -6.53 6.64 14.67
CA ASP A 78 -7.71 6.20 15.43
C ASP A 78 -8.05 4.73 15.17
N ASP A 79 -8.92 4.17 15.98
CA ASP A 79 -9.42 2.81 15.75
C ASP A 79 -10.44 2.81 14.61
N ILE A 80 -10.32 1.82 13.73
CA ILE A 80 -11.17 1.67 12.54
C ILE A 80 -11.17 0.20 12.12
N THR A 81 -12.19 -0.26 11.41
CA THR A 81 -12.13 -1.57 10.73
C THR A 81 -11.45 -1.46 9.36
N ALA A 82 -10.95 -2.59 8.85
CA ALA A 82 -10.37 -2.64 7.51
C ALA A 82 -11.39 -2.28 6.41
N GLY A 83 -12.67 -2.61 6.61
CA GLY A 83 -13.76 -2.29 5.68
C GLY A 83 -14.06 -0.79 5.62
N GLU A 84 -14.19 -0.15 6.78
CA GLU A 84 -14.40 1.31 6.86
C GLU A 84 -13.21 2.05 6.24
N TYR A 85 -11.98 1.63 6.55
CA TYR A 85 -10.81 2.27 5.97
C TYR A 85 -10.75 2.09 4.44
N LEU A 86 -11.10 0.90 3.92
CA LEU A 86 -11.18 0.71 2.47
C LEU A 86 -12.20 1.66 1.84
N ASP A 87 -13.37 1.80 2.46
CA ASP A 87 -14.43 2.68 1.99
C ASP A 87 -13.99 4.15 1.98
N GLU A 88 -13.34 4.63 3.03
CA GLU A 88 -12.73 5.97 3.08
C GLU A 88 -11.81 6.19 1.87
N ARG A 89 -10.88 5.25 1.63
CA ARG A 89 -9.91 5.36 0.54
C ARG A 89 -10.57 5.32 -0.83
N LEU A 90 -11.58 4.48 -1.02
CA LEU A 90 -12.33 4.41 -2.29
C LEU A 90 -13.09 5.70 -2.58
N VAL A 91 -13.63 6.37 -1.56
CA VAL A 91 -14.27 7.69 -1.69
C VAL A 91 -13.22 8.75 -2.04
N GLU A 92 -12.10 8.81 -1.31
CA GLU A 92 -11.05 9.80 -1.53
C GLU A 92 -10.44 9.74 -2.93
N ILE A 93 -10.28 8.53 -3.50
CA ILE A 93 -9.76 8.34 -4.87
C ILE A 93 -10.85 8.40 -5.95
N GLY A 94 -12.11 8.65 -5.56
CA GLY A 94 -13.23 8.84 -6.49
C GLY A 94 -13.78 7.57 -7.12
N LEU A 95 -13.48 6.39 -6.57
CA LEU A 95 -14.03 5.10 -7.04
C LEU A 95 -15.37 4.73 -6.37
N LYS A 96 -15.72 5.39 -5.26
CA LYS A 96 -17.01 5.26 -4.57
C LYS A 96 -17.58 6.65 -4.27
N LYS A 97 -18.92 6.79 -4.30
CA LYS A 97 -19.62 8.01 -3.89
C LYS A 97 -20.23 7.81 -2.50
N ASN A 98 -20.33 8.91 -1.75
CA ASN A 98 -21.02 8.98 -0.46
C ASN A 98 -22.53 8.74 -0.60
#